data_AF-A0A023FKG0-F1
#
_entry.id   AF-A0A023FKG0-F1
#
_cell.length_a   1.000
_cell.length_b   1.000
_cell.length_c   1.000
_cell.angle_alpha   90.00
_cell.angle_beta   90.00
_cell.angle_gamma   90.00
#
_symmetry.space_group_name_H-M   'P 1'
#
loop_
_entity.id
_entity.type
_entity.pdbx_description
1 polymer ?
#
loop_
_entity_poly.entity_id
_entity_poly.type
_entity_poly.pdbx_seq_one_letter_code
_entity_poly.pdbx_strand_id
1 'polypeptide(L)'
;MDDIEPVPTSVIQHAPPRPAEVSRLDSVPIAVVQLFGLDPIKGKLGNKQEQELFRGLQKAFSHDVLRKCLFGGALAEFIHTCEHLLESEKRDVFVNALYAKSFITCSLFRLAIAAQQRGASNSPLTFKFHWVCSKILELSKVQSPLTAILTQYCTSHSSSRNKDQTPRRLASGDAKSANIVEALTSVARNESKRFEEALCVLVQRAIKMGGSQQLIHALSKILCENMFESEKVTTSFVIVDWLEHLEPECISSCPELQHQLLFHNSTKNELLRTTFRPYLLALLIHRAHWTTLHAAINEILSQASTKKYDPSAVLDFLQACMFIPKIWQGRDKKIPKHYTPEKVLIFSPDQACAMADYIINEHISASTASEGQPAPQEESRVKISTRLPLLEQSCADKTLISAVVSHLAAIVQNEPGRRAAAKEMLTQLYLCIPSIVFTSDAIAEMLKDIGPQTSGQTKVDTLSHTLLLALSIADYDKQSYYKLSDLHIATRK
;
A
#
# COMPACT_ATOMS: atom_id res chain seq x y z
N MET A 1 -33.70 -55.38 -55.09
CA MET A 1 -32.96 -54.11 -55.15
C MET A 1 -32.12 -54.06 -53.90
N ASP A 2 -30.83 -54.01 -54.16
CA ASP A 2 -29.69 -54.20 -53.27
C ASP A 2 -29.72 -53.30 -52.03
N ASP A 3 -29.16 -53.78 -50.92
CA ASP A 3 -27.81 -53.36 -50.50
C ASP A 3 -27.40 -53.92 -49.12
N ILE A 4 -26.28 -54.65 -49.15
CA ILE A 4 -25.09 -54.54 -48.27
C ILE A 4 -25.22 -54.90 -46.78
N GLU A 5 -24.45 -55.93 -46.40
CA GLU A 5 -24.16 -56.40 -45.03
C GLU A 5 -23.58 -55.32 -44.10
N PRO A 6 -23.67 -55.56 -42.77
CA PRO A 6 -22.44 -55.51 -41.99
C PRO A 6 -22.19 -56.73 -41.10
N VAL A 7 -20.93 -57.15 -41.17
CA VAL A 7 -20.12 -58.10 -40.39
C VAL A 7 -20.50 -58.25 -38.90
N PRO A 8 -20.42 -59.47 -38.33
CA PRO A 8 -20.73 -59.72 -36.92
C PRO A 8 -19.62 -59.20 -36.00
N THR A 9 -19.97 -58.29 -35.08
CA THR A 9 -19.06 -57.94 -33.99
C THR A 9 -19.21 -58.92 -32.83
N SER A 10 -18.04 -59.40 -32.43
CA SER A 10 -17.74 -60.42 -31.44
C SER A 10 -18.39 -60.21 -30.07
N VAL A 11 -18.90 -61.32 -29.53
CA VAL A 11 -19.14 -61.60 -28.10
C VAL A 11 -18.10 -60.90 -27.22
N ILE A 12 -18.55 -59.94 -26.40
CA ILE A 12 -17.77 -59.37 -25.30
C ILE A 12 -17.59 -60.49 -24.27
N GLN A 13 -16.46 -61.19 -24.32
CA GLN A 13 -15.99 -61.98 -23.20
C GLN A 13 -15.65 -61.01 -22.06
N HIS A 14 -16.46 -61.01 -21.01
CA HIS A 14 -16.09 -60.38 -19.75
C HIS A 14 -14.81 -61.06 -19.25
N ALA A 15 -13.68 -60.38 -19.41
CA ALA A 15 -12.46 -60.73 -18.70
C ALA A 15 -12.75 -60.68 -17.19
N PRO A 16 -12.24 -61.63 -16.39
CA PRO A 16 -12.41 -61.61 -14.94
C PRO A 16 -11.86 -60.30 -14.38
N PRO A 17 -12.44 -59.76 -13.29
CA PRO A 17 -12.03 -58.47 -12.75
C PRO A 17 -10.55 -58.52 -12.42
N ARG A 18 -9.80 -57.66 -13.10
CA ARG A 18 -8.36 -57.45 -12.90
C ARG A 18 -8.17 -57.11 -11.41
N PRO A 19 -7.32 -57.82 -10.64
CA PRO A 19 -7.10 -57.51 -9.23
C PRO A 19 -6.64 -56.05 -9.11
N ALA A 20 -7.29 -55.33 -8.21
CA ALA A 20 -7.12 -53.89 -7.99
C ALA A 20 -5.64 -53.50 -7.93
N GLU A 21 -5.25 -52.50 -8.71
CA GLU A 21 -3.94 -51.86 -8.67
C GLU A 21 -3.71 -51.24 -7.29
N VAL A 22 -2.96 -51.96 -6.45
CA VAL A 22 -2.41 -51.45 -5.20
C VAL A 22 -1.31 -50.45 -5.54
N SER A 23 -1.47 -49.18 -5.11
CA SER A 23 -0.41 -48.21 -4.68
C SER A 23 -0.85 -46.76 -4.95
N ARG A 24 -1.76 -46.19 -4.15
CA ARG A 24 -1.87 -44.72 -4.03
C ARG A 24 -1.01 -44.27 -2.86
N LEU A 25 -0.06 -43.37 -3.11
CA LEU A 25 0.71 -42.70 -2.06
C LEU A 25 -0.16 -41.55 -1.56
N ASP A 26 -0.86 -41.73 -0.43
CA ASP A 26 -1.88 -40.75 0.00
C ASP A 26 -1.28 -39.42 0.50
N SER A 27 -0.02 -39.41 0.98
CA SER A 27 0.69 -38.20 1.43
C SER A 27 2.20 -38.48 1.65
N VAL A 28 3.09 -37.64 1.13
CA VAL A 28 4.56 -37.77 1.29
C VAL A 28 5.00 -37.64 2.76
N PRO A 29 4.52 -36.66 3.54
CA PRO A 29 4.84 -36.56 4.97
C PRO A 29 4.51 -37.82 5.78
N ILE A 30 3.33 -38.41 5.54
CA ILE A 30 2.87 -39.62 6.23
C ILE A 30 3.78 -40.81 5.87
N ALA A 31 4.12 -40.95 4.58
CA ALA A 31 5.01 -42.00 4.11
C ALA A 31 6.42 -41.89 4.73
N VAL A 32 6.96 -40.67 4.91
CA VAL A 32 8.29 -40.44 5.52
C VAL A 32 8.27 -40.80 7.01
N VAL A 33 7.26 -40.36 7.76
CA VAL A 33 7.11 -40.66 9.19
C VAL A 33 6.96 -42.16 9.43
N GLN A 34 6.21 -42.85 8.57
CA GLN A 34 6.04 -44.30 8.61
C GLN A 34 7.32 -45.06 8.22
N LEU A 35 8.00 -44.63 7.15
CA LEU A 35 9.22 -45.27 6.65
C LEU A 35 10.36 -45.24 7.68
N PHE A 36 10.49 -44.15 8.45
CA PHE A 36 11.51 -44.01 9.48
C PHE A 36 11.04 -44.36 10.90
N GLY A 37 9.80 -44.85 11.06
CA GLY A 37 9.30 -45.39 12.33
C GLY A 37 9.21 -44.36 13.45
N LEU A 38 8.81 -43.12 13.13
CA LEU A 38 8.79 -41.99 14.08
C LEU A 38 7.47 -41.88 14.87
N ASP A 39 6.49 -42.71 14.54
CA ASP A 39 5.21 -42.83 15.25
C ASP A 39 5.23 -44.03 16.20
N PRO A 40 5.11 -43.83 17.52
CA PRO A 40 5.08 -44.92 18.50
C PRO A 40 3.78 -45.75 18.47
N ILE A 41 2.73 -45.25 17.78
CA ILE A 41 1.38 -45.85 17.74
C ILE A 41 1.24 -46.86 16.59
N LYS A 42 1.98 -46.67 15.49
CA LYS A 42 1.99 -47.58 14.34
C LYS A 42 3.26 -48.42 14.44
N GLY A 43 3.13 -49.70 14.78
CA GLY A 43 4.26 -50.62 14.94
C GLY A 43 5.16 -50.74 13.69
N LYS A 44 6.28 -51.45 13.84
CA LYS A 44 7.26 -51.68 12.75
C LYS A 44 6.55 -52.22 11.49
N LEU A 45 6.70 -51.52 10.37
CA LEU A 45 6.18 -51.94 9.07
C LEU A 45 6.77 -53.31 8.67
N GLY A 46 5.98 -54.13 7.96
CA GLY A 46 6.51 -55.35 7.35
C GLY A 46 7.43 -55.03 6.15
N ASN A 47 8.45 -55.87 5.92
CA ASN A 47 9.45 -55.65 4.85
C ASN A 47 8.85 -55.35 3.46
N LYS A 48 7.69 -55.94 3.14
CA LYS A 48 6.97 -55.69 1.87
C LYS A 48 6.37 -54.29 1.80
N GLN A 49 5.74 -53.83 2.88
CA GLN A 49 5.13 -52.50 2.96
C GLN A 49 6.19 -51.39 2.95
N GLU A 50 7.32 -51.61 3.62
CA GLU A 50 8.46 -50.70 3.59
C GLU A 50 9.03 -50.55 2.17
N GLN A 51 9.16 -51.66 1.43
CA GLN A 51 9.61 -51.63 0.05
C GLN A 51 8.61 -50.96 -0.90
N GLU A 52 7.31 -51.14 -0.68
CA GLU A 52 6.26 -50.49 -1.48
C GLU A 52 6.23 -48.96 -1.26
N LEU A 53 6.31 -48.51 0.00
CA LEU A 53 6.39 -47.08 0.32
C LEU A 53 7.66 -46.45 -0.25
N PHE A 54 8.81 -47.12 -0.12
CA PHE A 54 10.06 -46.67 -0.71
C PHE A 54 9.98 -46.57 -2.23
N ARG A 55 9.43 -47.60 -2.92
CA ARG A 55 9.26 -47.60 -4.38
C ARG A 55 8.29 -46.49 -4.83
N GLY A 56 7.25 -46.23 -4.05
CA GLY A 56 6.31 -45.13 -4.29
C GLY A 56 6.98 -43.75 -4.21
N LEU A 57 7.74 -43.49 -3.15
CA LEU A 57 8.52 -42.25 -2.98
C LEU A 57 9.59 -42.09 -4.06
N GLN A 58 10.30 -43.16 -4.40
CA GLN A 58 11.31 -43.16 -5.44
C GLN A 58 10.70 -42.79 -6.80
N LYS A 59 9.56 -43.37 -7.16
CA LYS A 59 8.84 -43.06 -8.41
C LYS A 59 8.36 -41.60 -8.43
N ALA A 60 7.87 -41.08 -7.31
CA ALA A 60 7.46 -39.69 -7.18
C ALA A 60 8.64 -38.72 -7.36
N PHE A 61 9.79 -39.00 -6.73
CA PHE A 61 10.99 -38.16 -6.87
C PHE A 61 11.58 -38.23 -8.28
N SER A 62 11.60 -39.41 -8.91
CA SER A 62 12.06 -39.55 -10.29
C SER A 62 11.18 -38.76 -11.27
N HIS A 63 9.87 -38.68 -11.03
CA HIS A 63 8.99 -37.83 -11.82
C HIS A 63 9.27 -36.34 -11.61
N ASP A 64 9.59 -35.92 -10.39
CA ASP A 64 9.95 -34.53 -10.08
C ASP A 64 11.34 -34.13 -10.61
N VAL A 65 12.30 -35.06 -10.70
CA VAL A 65 13.63 -34.83 -11.32
C VAL A 65 13.51 -34.44 -12.81
N LEU A 66 12.41 -34.83 -13.47
CA LEU A 66 12.15 -34.50 -14.88
C LEU A 66 11.38 -33.18 -15.07
N ARG A 67 10.87 -32.57 -13.99
CA ARG A 67 10.12 -31.31 -14.05
C ARG A 67 11.03 -30.09 -14.02
N LYS A 68 10.65 -29.03 -14.75
CA LYS A 68 11.36 -27.74 -14.80
C LYS A 68 11.22 -26.91 -13.51
N CYS A 69 10.17 -27.17 -12.71
CA CYS A 69 9.91 -26.48 -11.45
C CYS A 69 9.62 -27.52 -10.36
N LEU A 70 10.26 -27.35 -9.20
CA LEU A 70 10.17 -28.26 -8.05
C LEU A 70 9.16 -27.77 -6.99
N PHE A 71 8.56 -26.59 -7.16
CA PHE A 71 7.54 -26.07 -6.24
C PHE A 71 6.27 -26.92 -6.30
N GLY A 72 5.79 -27.36 -5.12
CA GLY A 72 4.59 -28.20 -5.00
C GLY A 72 4.77 -29.67 -5.42
N GLY A 73 6.01 -30.12 -5.65
CA GLY A 73 6.32 -31.52 -5.92
C GLY A 73 6.46 -32.37 -4.66
N ALA A 74 6.42 -33.70 -4.83
CA ALA A 74 6.68 -34.68 -3.76
C ALA A 74 8.06 -34.48 -3.13
N LEU A 75 9.05 -34.03 -3.91
CA LEU A 75 10.37 -33.70 -3.39
C LEU A 75 10.35 -32.47 -2.47
N ALA A 76 9.53 -31.46 -2.78
CA ALA A 76 9.39 -30.28 -1.93
C ALA A 76 8.77 -30.64 -0.59
N GLU A 77 7.69 -31.43 -0.60
CA GLU A 77 7.04 -31.93 0.61
C GLU A 77 8.00 -32.77 1.46
N PHE A 78 8.83 -33.60 0.83
CA PHE A 78 9.86 -34.37 1.51
C PHE A 78 10.88 -33.48 2.25
N ILE A 79 11.38 -32.42 1.59
CA ILE A 79 12.36 -31.51 2.19
C ILE A 79 11.74 -30.73 3.35
N HIS A 80 10.51 -30.25 3.20
CA HIS A 80 9.78 -29.57 4.27
C HIS A 80 9.48 -30.50 5.45
N THR A 81 9.18 -31.78 5.18
CA THR A 81 8.98 -32.78 6.23
C THR A 81 10.28 -33.05 6.98
N CYS A 82 11.41 -33.18 6.28
CA CYS A 82 12.72 -33.32 6.91
C CYS A 82 13.09 -32.10 7.77
N GLU A 83 12.81 -30.88 7.28
CA GLU A 83 13.02 -29.64 8.02
C GLU A 83 12.22 -29.64 9.35
N HIS A 84 10.92 -29.91 9.26
CA HIS A 84 10.03 -29.97 10.43
C HIS A 84 10.43 -31.06 11.44
N LEU A 85 10.86 -32.24 10.96
CA LEU A 85 11.31 -33.34 11.83
C LEU A 85 12.64 -33.06 12.53
N LEU A 86 13.51 -32.24 11.92
CA LEU A 86 14.79 -31.83 12.53
C LEU A 86 14.64 -30.67 13.51
N GLU A 87 13.58 -29.86 13.40
CA GLU A 87 13.22 -28.82 14.37
C GLU A 87 12.42 -29.37 15.55
N SER A 88 11.76 -30.51 15.39
CA SER A 88 10.97 -31.18 16.44
C SER A 88 11.84 -31.90 17.50
N GLU A 89 11.25 -32.19 18.66
CA GLU A 89 11.86 -32.95 19.76
C GLU A 89 12.31 -34.37 19.34
N LYS A 90 11.77 -34.91 18.22
CA LYS A 90 12.11 -36.23 17.68
C LYS A 90 13.39 -36.25 16.81
N ARG A 91 14.15 -35.16 16.74
CA ARG A 91 15.32 -35.01 15.84
C ARG A 91 16.36 -36.14 16.00
N ASP A 92 16.69 -36.56 17.22
CA ASP A 92 17.74 -37.55 17.45
C ASP A 92 17.28 -38.96 17.05
N VAL A 93 16.00 -39.28 17.29
CA VAL A 93 15.38 -40.53 16.85
C VAL A 93 15.31 -40.59 15.32
N PHE A 94 14.97 -39.48 14.69
CA PHE A 94 14.93 -39.37 13.23
C PHE A 94 16.31 -39.54 12.59
N VAL A 95 17.32 -38.82 13.09
CA VAL A 95 18.69 -38.93 12.59
C VAL A 95 19.22 -40.37 12.75
N ASN A 96 18.98 -41.00 13.90
CA ASN A 96 19.35 -42.40 14.12
C ASN A 96 18.62 -43.37 13.16
N ALA A 97 17.34 -43.13 12.88
CA ALA A 97 16.57 -43.91 11.90
C ALA A 97 17.08 -43.73 10.46
N LEU A 98 17.55 -42.53 10.11
CA LEU A 98 18.15 -42.26 8.80
C LEU A 98 19.43 -43.08 8.58
N TYR A 99 20.26 -43.23 9.62
CA TYR A 99 21.49 -44.03 9.56
C TYR A 99 21.21 -45.54 9.65
N ALA A 100 20.21 -45.96 10.43
CA ALA A 100 19.79 -47.36 10.51
C ALA A 100 19.30 -47.90 9.16
N LYS A 101 18.63 -47.05 8.36
CA LYS A 101 18.13 -47.37 7.01
C LYS A 101 18.95 -46.70 5.91
N SER A 102 20.28 -46.82 6.01
CA SER A 102 21.24 -46.15 5.13
C SER A 102 21.01 -46.37 3.62
N PHE A 103 20.55 -47.55 3.20
CA PHE A 103 20.26 -47.85 1.79
C PHE A 103 19.12 -46.99 1.23
N ILE A 104 18.02 -46.91 1.98
CA ILE A 104 16.83 -46.13 1.62
C ILE A 104 17.15 -44.64 1.64
N THR A 105 17.82 -44.15 2.68
CA THR A 105 18.17 -42.72 2.77
C THR A 105 19.14 -42.29 1.69
N CYS A 106 20.20 -43.05 1.43
CA CYS A 106 21.18 -42.69 0.41
C CYS A 106 20.53 -42.56 -0.98
N SER A 107 19.60 -43.44 -1.33
CA SER A 107 18.92 -43.38 -2.62
C SER A 107 17.97 -42.17 -2.76
N LEU A 108 17.17 -41.87 -1.71
CA LEU A 108 16.29 -40.70 -1.71
C LEU A 108 17.08 -39.39 -1.74
N PHE A 109 18.16 -39.28 -0.96
CA PHE A 109 19.00 -38.07 -0.95
C PHE A 109 19.81 -37.92 -2.24
N ARG A 110 20.25 -38.99 -2.91
CA ARG A 110 20.85 -38.91 -4.25
C ARG A 110 19.88 -38.37 -5.29
N LEU A 111 18.62 -38.82 -5.26
CA LEU A 111 17.57 -38.31 -6.14
C LEU A 111 17.25 -36.83 -5.84
N ALA A 112 17.20 -36.46 -4.56
CA ALA A 112 17.03 -35.08 -4.14
C ALA A 112 18.18 -34.19 -4.64
N ILE A 113 19.43 -34.64 -4.50
CA ILE A 113 20.63 -33.93 -4.99
C ILE A 113 20.58 -33.78 -6.52
N ALA A 114 20.24 -34.85 -7.26
CA ALA A 114 20.13 -34.82 -8.71
C ALA A 114 19.05 -33.83 -9.20
N ALA A 115 17.93 -33.72 -8.49
CA ALA A 115 16.91 -32.72 -8.76
C ALA A 115 17.40 -31.29 -8.47
N GLN A 116 18.13 -31.08 -7.36
CA GLN A 116 18.65 -29.76 -6.99
C GLN A 116 19.72 -29.25 -7.95
N GLN A 117 20.57 -30.12 -8.51
CA GLN A 117 21.62 -29.74 -9.45
C GLN A 117 21.09 -29.19 -10.79
N ARG A 118 19.85 -29.51 -11.16
CA ARG A 118 19.18 -28.96 -12.36
C ARG A 118 18.31 -27.73 -12.07
N GLY A 119 18.02 -27.46 -10.80
CA GLY A 119 17.26 -26.27 -10.38
C GLY A 119 18.12 -25.01 -10.37
N ALA A 120 17.47 -23.84 -10.33
CA ALA A 120 18.18 -22.58 -10.12
C ALA A 120 18.93 -22.61 -8.77
N SER A 121 20.22 -22.27 -8.78
CA SER A 121 21.11 -22.31 -7.60
C SER A 121 20.62 -21.46 -6.41
N ASN A 122 19.71 -20.51 -6.67
CA ASN A 122 19.13 -19.58 -5.70
C ASN A 122 17.70 -19.94 -5.25
N SER A 123 17.20 -21.15 -5.52
CA SER A 123 15.84 -21.52 -5.12
C SER A 123 15.71 -21.64 -3.58
N PRO A 124 14.62 -21.16 -2.96
CA PRO A 124 14.36 -21.30 -1.52
C PRO A 124 14.45 -22.75 -1.03
N LEU A 125 14.07 -23.68 -1.89
CA LEU A 125 14.07 -25.11 -1.63
C LEU A 125 15.51 -25.69 -1.62
N THR A 126 16.43 -25.14 -2.42
CA THR A 126 17.86 -25.47 -2.36
C THR A 126 18.49 -24.99 -1.06
N PHE A 127 18.11 -23.81 -0.55
CA PHE A 127 18.56 -23.32 0.76
C PHE A 127 18.08 -24.21 1.91
N LYS A 128 16.80 -24.58 1.89
CA LYS A 128 16.23 -25.51 2.88
C LYS A 128 16.89 -26.88 2.84
N PHE A 129 17.11 -27.42 1.65
CA PHE A 129 17.78 -28.71 1.49
C PHE A 129 19.23 -28.66 1.99
N HIS A 130 19.98 -27.60 1.67
CA HIS A 130 21.33 -27.41 2.20
C HIS A 130 21.36 -27.32 3.75
N TRP A 131 20.36 -26.65 4.35
CA TRP A 131 20.23 -26.60 5.80
C TRP A 131 19.94 -27.98 6.40
N VAL A 132 18.99 -28.74 5.84
CA VAL A 132 18.67 -30.11 6.24
C VAL A 132 19.93 -30.99 6.20
N CYS A 133 20.67 -30.97 5.09
CA CYS A 133 21.90 -31.73 4.93
C CYS A 133 22.96 -31.35 5.97
N SER A 134 23.14 -30.04 6.22
CA SER A 134 24.12 -29.54 7.20
C SER A 134 23.72 -29.89 8.64
N LYS A 135 22.42 -29.84 8.96
CA LYS A 135 21.91 -30.18 10.30
C LYS A 135 22.02 -31.67 10.60
N ILE A 136 21.76 -32.53 9.61
CA ILE A 136 21.97 -33.99 9.73
C ILE A 136 23.46 -34.29 9.97
N LEU A 137 24.37 -33.60 9.27
CA LEU A 137 25.81 -33.75 9.48
C LEU A 137 26.29 -33.26 10.86
N GLU A 138 25.72 -32.17 11.37
CA GLU A 138 26.04 -31.63 12.71
C GLU A 138 25.60 -32.59 13.83
N LEU A 139 24.42 -33.21 13.68
CA LEU A 139 23.85 -34.14 14.66
C LEU A 139 24.46 -35.55 14.58
N SER A 140 25.22 -35.85 13.53
CA SER A 140 25.83 -37.16 13.31
C SER A 140 27.32 -37.18 13.64
N LYS A 141 27.73 -38.15 14.46
CA LYS A 141 29.15 -38.49 14.68
C LYS A 141 29.59 -39.77 13.96
N VAL A 142 28.71 -40.39 13.17
CA VAL A 142 28.95 -41.71 12.55
C VAL A 142 29.35 -41.55 11.09
N GLN A 143 30.48 -42.14 10.69
CA GLN A 143 30.88 -42.22 9.29
C GLN A 143 30.01 -43.26 8.55
N SER A 144 29.32 -42.84 7.51
CA SER A 144 28.44 -43.68 6.69
C SER A 144 28.46 -43.23 5.22
N PRO A 145 27.98 -44.05 4.27
CA PRO A 145 27.80 -43.62 2.88
C PRO A 145 26.90 -42.38 2.76
N LEU A 146 25.95 -42.20 3.69
CA LEU A 146 25.09 -41.02 3.75
C LEU A 146 25.91 -39.76 4.08
N THR A 147 26.81 -39.83 5.07
CA THR A 147 27.66 -38.68 5.40
C THR A 147 28.55 -38.27 4.23
N ALA A 148 29.08 -39.22 3.46
CA ALA A 148 29.91 -38.91 2.28
C ALA A 148 29.12 -38.20 1.16
N ILE A 149 27.88 -38.64 0.91
CA ILE A 149 26.99 -38.02 -0.09
C ILE A 149 26.61 -36.59 0.34
N LEU A 150 26.27 -36.41 1.61
CA LEU A 150 25.86 -35.11 2.16
C LEU A 150 27.04 -34.13 2.24
N THR A 151 28.23 -34.58 2.65
CA THR A 151 29.44 -33.73 2.67
C THR A 151 29.84 -33.31 1.26
N GLN A 152 29.82 -34.22 0.29
CA GLN A 152 30.08 -33.89 -1.11
C GLN A 152 29.13 -32.80 -1.61
N TYR A 153 27.83 -32.94 -1.38
CA TYR A 153 26.85 -31.93 -1.76
C TYR A 153 27.09 -30.58 -1.06
N CYS A 154 27.32 -30.57 0.26
CA CYS A 154 27.56 -29.34 1.02
C CYS A 154 28.87 -28.64 0.60
N THR A 155 29.93 -29.39 0.28
CA THR A 155 31.20 -28.82 -0.20
C THR A 155 31.08 -28.24 -1.62
N SER A 156 30.43 -28.93 -2.56
CA SER A 156 30.20 -28.44 -3.92
C SER A 156 29.30 -27.19 -3.97
N HIS A 157 28.30 -27.09 -3.09
CA HIS A 157 27.50 -25.86 -2.95
C HIS A 157 28.21 -24.74 -2.16
N SER A 158 29.31 -25.04 -1.47
CA SER A 158 30.12 -24.05 -0.75
C SER A 158 31.21 -23.42 -1.63
N SER A 159 31.76 -24.15 -2.61
CA SER A 159 32.83 -23.62 -3.49
C SER A 159 32.34 -22.67 -4.60
N SER A 160 31.04 -22.65 -4.90
CA SER A 160 30.42 -21.65 -5.78
C SER A 160 30.15 -20.32 -5.06
N ARG A 161 30.41 -20.24 -3.75
CA ARG A 161 30.25 -19.00 -2.97
C ARG A 161 31.58 -18.26 -2.92
N ASN A 162 31.71 -17.23 -3.74
CA ASN A 162 32.50 -16.06 -3.35
C ASN A 162 32.01 -15.61 -1.97
N LYS A 163 32.95 -15.25 -1.08
CA LYS A 163 32.72 -14.90 0.33
C LYS A 163 31.70 -13.77 0.58
N ASP A 164 31.13 -13.17 -0.46
CA ASP A 164 30.10 -12.12 -0.40
C ASP A 164 28.64 -12.59 -0.60
N GLN A 165 28.39 -13.89 -0.79
CA GLN A 165 27.03 -14.42 -1.06
C GLN A 165 26.61 -15.56 -0.11
N THR A 166 26.75 -15.32 1.20
CA THR A 166 25.77 -15.87 2.13
C THR A 166 24.61 -14.90 2.18
N PRO A 167 23.33 -15.33 2.12
CA PRO A 167 22.31 -14.52 2.76
C PRO A 167 22.76 -14.46 4.21
N ARG A 168 23.27 -13.31 4.65
CA ARG A 168 23.59 -13.08 6.07
C ARG A 168 22.37 -13.57 6.83
N ARG A 169 22.50 -14.71 7.51
CA ARG A 169 21.70 -14.97 8.69
C ARG A 169 21.95 -13.73 9.53
N LEU A 170 20.97 -12.83 9.58
CA LEU A 170 20.85 -11.89 10.67
C LEU A 170 20.88 -12.77 11.92
N ALA A 171 22.05 -12.77 12.56
CA ALA A 171 22.30 -13.42 13.82
C ALA A 171 21.19 -13.01 14.80
N SER A 172 20.81 -13.92 15.67
CA SER A 172 19.96 -13.58 16.81
C SER A 172 20.67 -12.51 17.63
N GLY A 173 20.14 -11.30 17.60
CA GLY A 173 20.68 -10.15 18.32
C GLY A 173 20.21 -8.88 17.64
N ASP A 174 19.15 -8.29 18.20
CA ASP A 174 18.72 -6.90 17.99
C ASP A 174 19.04 -6.32 16.60
N ALA A 175 18.31 -6.80 15.59
CA ALA A 175 18.34 -6.20 14.27
C ALA A 175 17.68 -4.81 14.35
N LYS A 176 18.48 -3.79 14.70
CA LYS A 176 18.07 -2.39 14.64
C LYS A 176 17.47 -2.10 13.26
N SER A 177 16.40 -1.31 13.19
CA SER A 177 15.70 -0.94 11.95
C SER A 177 16.65 -0.48 10.83
N ALA A 178 17.78 0.15 11.18
CA ALA A 178 18.84 0.53 10.26
C ALA A 178 19.42 -0.65 9.43
N ASN A 179 19.62 -1.82 10.04
CA ASN A 179 20.18 -2.99 9.36
C ASN A 179 19.20 -3.57 8.33
N ILE A 180 17.90 -3.50 8.61
CA ILE A 180 16.84 -3.96 7.70
C ILE A 180 16.72 -2.98 6.52
N VAL A 181 16.77 -1.68 6.79
CA VAL A 181 16.75 -0.63 5.75
C VAL A 181 17.93 -0.79 4.79
N GLU A 182 19.15 -0.95 5.30
CA GLU A 182 20.35 -1.11 4.47
C GLU A 182 20.29 -2.40 3.62
N ALA A 183 19.84 -3.52 4.21
CA ALA A 183 19.67 -4.77 3.52
C ALA A 183 18.63 -4.68 2.39
N LEU A 184 17.43 -4.15 2.66
CA LEU A 184 16.38 -3.97 1.67
C LEU A 184 16.80 -3.00 0.56
N THR A 185 17.49 -1.92 0.92
CA THR A 185 18.00 -0.94 -0.05
C THR A 185 19.05 -1.57 -0.97
N SER A 186 19.94 -2.41 -0.45
CA SER A 186 20.94 -3.11 -1.26
C SER A 186 20.30 -4.09 -2.25
N VAL A 187 19.27 -4.83 -1.83
CA VAL A 187 18.53 -5.79 -2.69
C VAL A 187 17.75 -5.04 -3.76
N ALA A 188 17.09 -3.94 -3.40
CA ALA A 188 16.35 -3.13 -4.36
C ALA A 188 17.26 -2.41 -5.39
N ARG A 189 18.51 -2.10 -5.01
CA ARG A 189 19.50 -1.54 -5.95
C ARG A 189 20.07 -2.57 -6.91
N ASN A 190 20.50 -3.72 -6.40
CA ASN A 190 21.29 -4.69 -7.17
C ASN A 190 20.44 -5.79 -7.82
N GLU A 191 19.28 -6.13 -7.23
CA GLU A 191 18.46 -7.29 -7.62
C GLU A 191 16.96 -6.96 -7.60
N SER A 192 16.53 -5.92 -8.33
CA SER A 192 15.12 -5.46 -8.38
C SER A 192 14.10 -6.57 -8.66
N LYS A 193 14.43 -7.57 -9.50
CA LYS A 193 13.55 -8.71 -9.82
C LYS A 193 13.29 -9.66 -8.65
N ARG A 194 14.17 -9.66 -7.63
CA ARG A 194 14.09 -10.54 -6.45
C ARG A 194 13.64 -9.79 -5.21
N PHE A 195 13.36 -8.50 -5.33
CA PHE A 195 12.97 -7.64 -4.23
C PHE A 195 11.66 -8.11 -3.58
N GLU A 196 10.65 -8.45 -4.38
CA GLU A 196 9.37 -8.96 -3.89
C GLU A 196 9.53 -10.28 -3.14
N GLU A 197 10.33 -11.22 -3.67
CA GLU A 197 10.62 -12.49 -3.00
C GLU A 197 11.32 -12.27 -1.64
N ALA A 198 12.31 -11.39 -1.60
CA ALA A 198 13.03 -11.05 -0.38
C ALA A 198 12.12 -10.39 0.66
N LEU A 199 11.24 -9.49 0.22
CA LEU A 199 10.27 -8.82 1.07
C LEU A 199 9.24 -9.81 1.60
N CYS A 200 8.73 -10.73 0.78
CA CYS A 200 7.79 -11.77 1.18
C CYS A 200 8.38 -12.66 2.30
N VAL A 201 9.65 -13.04 2.20
CA VAL A 201 10.34 -13.82 3.26
C VAL A 201 10.44 -13.02 4.56
N LEU A 202 10.73 -11.72 4.49
CA LEU A 202 10.79 -10.85 5.67
C LEU A 202 9.42 -10.64 6.30
N VAL A 203 8.37 -10.49 5.49
CA VAL A 203 6.98 -10.41 5.96
C VAL A 203 6.56 -11.69 6.67
N GLN A 204 6.79 -12.85 6.05
CA GLN A 204 6.48 -14.14 6.67
C GLN A 204 7.23 -14.34 7.99
N ARG A 205 8.49 -13.90 8.06
CA ARG A 205 9.27 -13.93 9.30
C ARG A 205 8.72 -12.96 10.36
N ALA A 206 8.36 -11.74 9.97
CA ALA A 206 7.80 -10.74 10.88
C ALA A 206 6.46 -11.20 11.47
N ILE A 207 5.60 -11.84 10.65
CA ILE A 207 4.35 -12.43 11.10
C ILE A 207 4.61 -13.58 12.09
N LYS A 208 5.55 -14.48 11.77
CA LYS A 208 5.92 -15.60 12.68
C LYS A 208 6.51 -15.13 14.00
N MET A 209 7.26 -14.03 13.99
CA MET A 209 7.90 -13.45 15.18
C MET A 209 7.01 -12.46 15.94
N GLY A 210 5.80 -12.15 15.44
CA GLY A 210 4.87 -11.21 16.06
C GLY A 210 5.33 -9.75 16.07
N GLY A 211 6.25 -9.35 15.18
CA GLY A 211 6.91 -8.04 15.20
C GLY A 211 6.97 -7.38 13.83
N SER A 212 5.85 -6.87 13.32
CA SER A 212 5.76 -6.15 12.03
C SER A 212 6.24 -4.70 12.10
N GLN A 213 6.24 -4.07 13.28
CA GLN A 213 6.54 -2.63 13.43
C GLN A 213 7.91 -2.22 12.89
N GLN A 214 8.95 -3.02 13.14
CA GLN A 214 10.31 -2.73 12.65
C GLN A 214 10.42 -2.81 11.13
N LEU A 215 9.64 -3.73 10.52
CA LEU A 215 9.56 -3.86 9.07
C LEU A 215 8.77 -2.70 8.46
N ILE A 216 7.61 -2.35 9.03
CA ILE A 216 6.80 -1.21 8.60
C ILE A 216 7.63 0.08 8.65
N HIS A 217 8.32 0.34 9.77
CA HIS A 217 9.23 1.47 9.90
C HIS A 217 10.31 1.46 8.81
N ALA A 218 10.92 0.31 8.52
CA ALA A 218 11.93 0.21 7.46
C ALA A 218 11.35 0.51 6.08
N LEU A 219 10.17 -0.02 5.75
CA LEU A 219 9.48 0.22 4.48
C LEU A 219 9.06 1.68 4.32
N SER A 220 8.44 2.27 5.34
CA SER A 220 8.07 3.69 5.35
C SER A 220 9.28 4.58 5.20
N LYS A 221 10.39 4.26 5.89
CA LYS A 221 11.65 5.01 5.78
C LYS A 221 12.24 4.93 4.37
N ILE A 222 12.25 3.75 3.76
CA ILE A 222 12.74 3.57 2.37
C ILE A 222 11.91 4.40 1.38
N LEU A 223 10.59 4.43 1.56
CA LEU A 223 9.70 5.26 0.73
C LEU A 223 9.94 6.76 0.97
N CYS A 224 10.12 7.20 2.22
CA CYS A 224 10.37 8.61 2.54
C CYS A 224 11.73 9.10 2.02
N GLU A 225 12.78 8.30 2.16
CA GLU A 225 14.13 8.62 1.66
C GLU A 225 14.24 8.48 0.15
N ASN A 226 13.23 7.85 -0.48
CA ASN A 226 13.04 7.75 -1.91
C ASN A 226 14.33 7.35 -2.64
N MET A 227 14.95 6.28 -2.14
CA MET A 227 16.19 5.70 -2.68
C MET A 227 16.04 5.11 -4.10
N PHE A 228 14.87 5.26 -4.72
CA PHE A 228 14.51 4.73 -6.03
C PHE A 228 14.31 5.89 -7.00
N GLU A 229 15.33 6.12 -7.84
CA GLU A 229 15.20 6.96 -9.02
C GLU A 229 14.08 6.44 -9.94
N SER A 230 13.57 7.33 -10.80
CA SER A 230 12.39 7.18 -11.67
C SER A 230 12.28 5.87 -12.47
N GLU A 231 13.38 5.15 -12.68
CA GLU A 231 13.38 3.86 -13.38
C GLU A 231 12.86 2.67 -12.54
N LYS A 232 12.68 2.82 -11.21
CA LYS A 232 12.35 1.70 -10.29
C LYS A 232 10.95 1.79 -9.65
N VAL A 233 10.02 2.47 -10.30
CA VAL A 233 8.62 2.65 -9.88
C VAL A 233 7.93 1.33 -9.48
N THR A 234 8.27 0.20 -10.13
CA THR A 234 7.73 -1.13 -9.80
C THR A 234 8.06 -1.57 -8.37
N THR A 235 9.25 -1.25 -7.86
CA THR A 235 9.64 -1.63 -6.49
C THR A 235 8.90 -0.81 -5.43
N SER A 236 8.62 0.47 -5.70
CA SER A 236 7.85 1.32 -4.79
C SER A 236 6.40 0.85 -4.65
N PHE A 237 5.75 0.45 -5.75
CA PHE A 237 4.39 -0.10 -5.70
C PHE A 237 4.33 -1.41 -4.92
N VAL A 238 5.30 -2.31 -5.11
CA VAL A 238 5.40 -3.54 -4.31
C VAL A 238 5.51 -3.21 -2.82
N ILE A 239 6.32 -2.20 -2.44
CA ILE A 239 6.41 -1.78 -1.03
C ILE A 239 5.07 -1.27 -0.52
N VAL A 240 4.36 -0.45 -1.31
CA VAL A 240 3.04 0.09 -0.96
C VAL A 240 2.01 -1.03 -0.79
N ASP A 241 1.97 -2.01 -1.69
CA ASP A 241 1.08 -3.17 -1.60
C ASP A 241 1.34 -3.97 -0.31
N TRP A 242 2.61 -4.24 0.00
CA TRP A 242 2.96 -4.93 1.24
C TRP A 242 2.67 -4.08 2.49
N LEU A 243 2.83 -2.76 2.42
CA LEU A 243 2.49 -1.86 3.52
C LEU A 243 0.98 -1.89 3.79
N GLU A 244 0.14 -1.90 2.76
CA GLU A 244 -1.32 -2.07 2.89
C GLU A 244 -1.70 -3.41 3.53
N HIS A 245 -0.99 -4.49 3.21
CA HIS A 245 -1.24 -5.81 3.81
C HIS A 245 -0.77 -5.90 5.26
N LEU A 246 0.35 -5.26 5.60
CA LEU A 246 0.93 -5.27 6.94
C LEU A 246 0.23 -4.30 7.90
N GLU A 247 -0.32 -3.21 7.37
CA GLU A 247 -0.86 -2.10 8.15
C GLU A 247 -2.31 -1.77 7.80
N PRO A 248 -3.28 -2.24 8.62
CA PRO A 248 -4.69 -2.09 8.31
C PRO A 248 -5.23 -0.66 8.46
N GLU A 249 -4.63 0.17 9.33
CA GLU A 249 -5.11 1.52 9.68
C GLU A 249 -4.38 2.69 8.97
N CYS A 250 -3.40 2.40 8.09
CA CYS A 250 -2.49 3.35 7.43
C CYS A 250 -1.59 4.19 8.37
N ILE A 251 -2.08 4.61 9.53
CA ILE A 251 -1.35 5.31 10.57
C ILE A 251 -1.50 4.53 11.88
N SER A 252 -0.49 3.76 12.27
CA SER A 252 -0.52 2.98 13.52
C SER A 252 0.86 2.75 14.12
N SER A 253 1.75 2.08 13.39
CA SER A 253 2.98 1.51 13.94
C SER A 253 4.13 2.51 14.02
N CYS A 254 4.15 3.50 13.12
CA CYS A 254 5.12 4.58 13.10
C CYS A 254 4.47 5.87 12.59
N PRO A 255 3.65 6.54 13.42
CA PRO A 255 2.82 7.66 12.98
C PRO A 255 3.65 8.80 12.41
N GLU A 256 4.80 9.14 12.98
CA GLU A 256 5.62 10.25 12.49
C GLU A 256 6.10 10.03 11.05
N LEU A 257 6.58 8.83 10.73
CA LEU A 257 7.03 8.46 9.38
C LEU A 257 5.86 8.32 8.41
N GLN A 258 4.70 7.86 8.87
CA GLN A 258 3.51 7.72 8.04
C GLN A 258 2.91 9.07 7.68
N HIS A 259 2.83 10.01 8.63
CA HIS A 259 2.49 11.40 8.32
C HIS A 259 3.51 12.03 7.38
N GLN A 260 4.81 11.70 7.53
CA GLN A 260 5.83 12.16 6.61
C GLN A 260 5.60 11.60 5.19
N LEU A 261 5.28 10.32 5.06
CA LEU A 261 5.00 9.68 3.77
C LEU A 261 3.78 10.30 3.07
N LEU A 262 2.71 10.53 3.82
CA LEU A 262 1.42 11.01 3.32
C LEU A 262 1.45 12.51 3.00
N PHE A 263 2.02 13.31 3.88
CA PHE A 263 1.84 14.76 3.86
C PHE A 263 3.12 15.57 3.70
N HIS A 264 4.34 15.01 3.81
CA HIS A 264 5.54 15.86 3.79
C HIS A 264 5.82 16.51 2.43
N ASN A 265 6.29 17.76 2.47
CA ASN A 265 6.71 18.50 1.28
C ASN A 265 8.07 18.01 0.79
N SER A 266 8.07 16.89 0.07
CA SER A 266 9.29 16.40 -0.59
C SER A 266 9.49 17.15 -1.91
N THR A 267 10.30 18.20 -1.89
CA THR A 267 10.73 18.96 -3.09
C THR A 267 11.66 18.15 -4.01
N LYS A 268 12.29 17.09 -3.48
CA LYS A 268 13.23 16.24 -4.21
C LYS A 268 12.58 15.10 -5.00
N ASN A 269 11.29 14.83 -4.79
CA ASN A 269 10.66 13.60 -5.23
C ASN A 269 9.27 13.85 -5.85
N GLU A 270 9.26 14.11 -7.14
CA GLU A 270 8.03 14.32 -7.92
C GLU A 270 7.17 13.05 -8.00
N LEU A 271 7.79 11.87 -7.96
CA LEU A 271 7.12 10.57 -7.93
C LEU A 271 6.27 10.39 -6.66
N LEU A 272 6.82 10.77 -5.49
CA LEU A 272 6.06 10.73 -4.23
C LEU A 272 4.79 11.60 -4.29
N ARG A 273 4.80 12.70 -5.05
CA ARG A 273 3.63 13.57 -5.21
C ARG A 273 2.58 12.98 -6.16
N THR A 274 3.01 12.25 -7.18
CA THR A 274 2.18 11.97 -8.36
C THR A 274 1.74 10.52 -8.52
N THR A 275 2.47 9.53 -8.00
CA THR A 275 2.17 8.11 -8.31
C THR A 275 1.38 7.35 -7.25
N PHE A 276 1.79 7.37 -5.97
CA PHE A 276 1.13 6.53 -4.94
C PHE A 276 0.60 7.29 -3.72
N ARG A 277 0.97 8.55 -3.50
CA ARG A 277 0.41 9.35 -2.41
C ARG A 277 -1.12 9.52 -2.50
N PRO A 278 -1.71 9.82 -3.67
CA PRO A 278 -3.17 9.88 -3.78
C PRO A 278 -3.85 8.56 -3.38
N TYR A 279 -3.22 7.43 -3.73
CA TYR A 279 -3.69 6.10 -3.32
C TYR A 279 -3.63 5.91 -1.81
N LEU A 280 -2.51 6.23 -1.17
CA LEU A 280 -2.36 6.13 0.28
C LEU A 280 -3.30 7.07 1.04
N LEU A 281 -3.53 8.29 0.55
CA LEU A 281 -4.52 9.22 1.12
C LEU A 281 -5.94 8.69 0.98
N ALA A 282 -6.29 8.08 -0.16
CA ALA A 282 -7.57 7.41 -0.34
C ALA A 282 -7.73 6.23 0.64
N LEU A 283 -6.70 5.40 0.80
CA LEU A 283 -6.70 4.31 1.79
C LEU A 283 -6.92 4.84 3.20
N LEU A 284 -6.24 5.92 3.60
CA LEU A 284 -6.44 6.57 4.90
C LEU A 284 -7.91 6.98 5.09
N ILE A 285 -8.51 7.64 4.11
CA ILE A 285 -9.90 8.11 4.20
C ILE A 285 -10.90 6.95 4.28
N HIS A 286 -10.67 5.88 3.52
CA HIS A 286 -11.62 4.78 3.41
C HIS A 286 -11.45 3.69 4.48
N ARG A 287 -10.23 3.45 4.96
CA ARG A 287 -9.92 2.35 5.88
C ARG A 287 -9.71 2.80 7.32
N ALA A 288 -9.26 4.02 7.56
CA ALA A 288 -8.99 4.46 8.93
C ALA A 288 -10.25 4.58 9.78
N HIS A 289 -10.05 4.46 11.09
CA HIS A 289 -11.06 4.77 12.09
C HIS A 289 -11.20 6.29 12.25
N TRP A 290 -12.37 6.74 12.70
CA TRP A 290 -12.66 8.16 12.90
C TRP A 290 -11.68 8.82 13.88
N THR A 291 -11.26 8.11 14.93
CA THR A 291 -10.26 8.59 15.89
C THR A 291 -8.92 8.89 15.23
N THR A 292 -8.45 7.98 14.37
CA THR A 292 -7.20 8.11 13.62
C THR A 292 -7.30 9.26 12.61
N LEU A 293 -8.45 9.40 11.94
CA LEU A 293 -8.71 10.50 11.02
C LEU A 293 -8.72 11.87 11.72
N HIS A 294 -9.40 11.98 12.87
CA HIS A 294 -9.42 13.21 13.67
C HIS A 294 -8.02 13.55 14.22
N ALA A 295 -7.27 12.55 14.67
CA ALA A 295 -5.89 12.75 15.12
C ALA A 295 -5.01 13.28 13.97
N ALA A 296 -5.12 12.70 12.78
CA ALA A 296 -4.40 13.17 11.59
C ALA A 296 -4.79 14.61 11.22
N ILE A 297 -6.09 14.96 11.22
CA ILE A 297 -6.56 16.34 10.97
C ILE A 297 -6.00 17.33 12.01
N ASN A 298 -5.98 16.94 13.29
CA ASN A 298 -5.43 17.78 14.35
C ASN A 298 -3.92 17.97 14.21
N GLU A 299 -3.18 16.94 13.82
CA GLU A 299 -1.74 17.01 13.62
C GLU A 299 -1.38 17.88 12.41
N ILE A 300 -2.03 17.67 11.26
CA ILE A 300 -1.74 18.44 10.04
C ILE A 300 -2.12 19.90 10.17
N LEU A 301 -3.21 20.24 10.88
CA LEU A 301 -3.64 21.63 11.10
C LEU A 301 -3.00 22.28 12.33
N SER A 302 -1.97 21.66 12.93
CA SER A 302 -1.21 22.30 13.99
C SER A 302 -0.32 23.43 13.43
N GLN A 303 -0.09 24.50 14.18
CA GLN A 303 0.74 25.62 13.70
C GLN A 303 2.18 25.19 13.36
N ALA A 304 2.71 24.19 14.08
CA ALA A 304 4.06 23.67 13.90
C ALA A 304 4.24 22.81 12.63
N SER A 305 3.15 22.31 12.03
CA SER A 305 3.17 21.44 10.84
C SER A 305 2.97 22.19 9.52
N THR A 306 2.45 23.42 9.56
CA THR A 306 2.17 24.27 8.38
C THR A 306 3.35 24.42 7.42
N LYS A 307 4.59 24.40 7.93
CA LYS A 307 5.82 24.49 7.13
C LYS A 307 6.41 23.13 6.72
N LYS A 308 5.99 22.03 7.36
CA LYS A 308 6.54 20.68 7.15
C LYS A 308 5.81 19.92 6.05
N TYR A 309 4.49 20.11 5.97
CA TYR A 309 3.63 19.37 5.05
C TYR A 309 3.42 20.10 3.72
N ASP A 310 3.13 19.32 2.68
CA ASP A 310 2.80 19.72 1.34
C ASP A 310 1.37 20.31 1.32
N PRO A 311 1.22 21.60 1.01
CA PRO A 311 -0.08 22.27 1.09
C PRO A 311 -1.16 21.61 0.23
N SER A 312 -0.83 21.20 -1.00
CA SER A 312 -1.82 20.58 -1.90
C SER A 312 -2.32 19.24 -1.38
N ALA A 313 -1.42 18.38 -0.88
CA ALA A 313 -1.80 17.08 -0.33
C ALA A 313 -2.71 17.22 0.90
N VAL A 314 -2.43 18.20 1.77
CA VAL A 314 -3.26 18.48 2.95
C VAL A 314 -4.64 18.99 2.53
N LEU A 315 -4.71 19.94 1.59
CA LEU A 315 -5.97 20.51 1.13
C LEU A 315 -6.83 19.49 0.36
N ASP A 316 -6.20 18.66 -0.48
CA ASP A 316 -6.88 17.56 -1.18
C ASP A 316 -7.44 16.52 -0.19
N PHE A 317 -6.67 16.18 0.84
CA PHE A 317 -7.11 15.28 1.90
C PHE A 317 -8.31 15.84 2.68
N LEU A 318 -8.26 17.11 3.10
CA LEU A 318 -9.38 17.77 3.81
C LEU A 318 -10.63 17.85 2.92
N GLN A 319 -10.46 18.17 1.64
CA GLN A 319 -11.55 18.19 0.67
C GLN A 319 -12.16 16.81 0.49
N ALA A 320 -11.35 15.77 0.37
CA ALA A 320 -11.83 14.40 0.26
C ALA A 320 -12.52 13.93 1.55
N CYS A 321 -12.10 14.42 2.73
CA CYS A 321 -12.76 14.16 4.01
C CYS A 321 -14.20 14.72 4.07
N MET A 322 -14.53 15.73 3.28
CA MET A 322 -15.92 16.22 3.19
C MET A 322 -16.85 15.24 2.46
N PHE A 323 -16.30 14.44 1.55
CA PHE A 323 -17.06 13.56 0.65
C PHE A 323 -16.90 12.08 0.99
N ILE A 324 -16.58 11.74 2.24
CA ILE A 324 -16.39 10.35 2.68
C ILE A 324 -17.69 9.55 2.44
N PRO A 325 -17.69 8.51 1.60
CA PRO A 325 -18.92 7.79 1.25
C PRO A 325 -19.66 7.22 2.46
N LYS A 326 -18.94 6.85 3.53
CA LYS A 326 -19.51 6.35 4.80
C LYS A 326 -20.45 7.37 5.46
N ILE A 327 -20.21 8.67 5.28
CA ILE A 327 -21.03 9.75 5.86
C ILE A 327 -22.30 9.97 5.02
N TRP A 328 -22.18 9.79 3.70
CA TRP A 328 -23.26 10.07 2.74
C TRP A 328 -24.08 8.83 2.37
N GLN A 329 -23.77 7.66 2.93
CA GLN A 329 -24.45 6.40 2.62
C GLN A 329 -25.92 6.44 3.05
N GLY A 330 -26.81 6.05 2.14
CA GLY A 330 -28.25 5.96 2.42
C GLY A 330 -29.00 7.30 2.36
N ARG A 331 -28.34 8.40 1.98
CA ARG A 331 -28.99 9.70 1.75
C ARG A 331 -29.71 9.73 0.40
N ASP A 332 -30.75 10.56 0.31
CA ASP A 332 -31.50 10.74 -0.94
C ASP A 332 -30.61 11.36 -2.01
N LYS A 333 -30.64 10.78 -3.22
CA LYS A 333 -29.89 11.29 -4.38
C LYS A 333 -30.51 12.57 -4.93
N LYS A 334 -31.77 12.86 -4.62
CA LYS A 334 -32.47 14.08 -5.05
C LYS A 334 -32.27 15.19 -4.03
N ILE A 335 -31.28 16.03 -4.27
CA ILE A 335 -31.02 17.23 -3.47
C ILE A 335 -32.15 18.26 -3.74
N PRO A 336 -32.85 18.76 -2.71
CA PRO A 336 -33.85 19.82 -2.86
C PRO A 336 -33.28 21.11 -3.47
N LYS A 337 -34.10 21.90 -4.18
CA LYS A 337 -33.68 23.18 -4.80
C LYS A 337 -33.13 24.21 -3.80
N HIS A 338 -33.50 24.13 -2.53
CA HIS A 338 -33.04 25.02 -1.46
C HIS A 338 -32.18 24.30 -0.42
N TYR A 339 -31.50 23.22 -0.82
CA TYR A 339 -30.63 22.49 0.07
C TYR A 339 -29.43 23.35 0.47
N THR A 340 -29.22 23.48 1.78
CA THR A 340 -28.00 24.05 2.33
C THR A 340 -27.04 22.90 2.60
N PRO A 341 -25.79 22.97 2.10
CA PRO A 341 -24.84 21.88 2.31
C PRO A 341 -24.57 21.70 3.81
N GLU A 342 -24.71 20.47 4.29
CA GLU A 342 -24.34 20.10 5.65
C GLU A 342 -22.84 20.31 5.90
N LYS A 343 -22.52 20.79 7.10
CA LYS A 343 -21.14 21.03 7.52
C LYS A 343 -20.61 19.77 8.19
N VAL A 344 -19.80 19.02 7.45
CA VAL A 344 -19.24 17.74 7.90
C VAL A 344 -18.04 17.97 8.82
N LEU A 345 -17.21 18.96 8.52
CA LEU A 345 -16.01 19.29 9.28
C LEU A 345 -16.21 20.61 10.03
N ILE A 346 -15.99 20.57 11.34
CA ILE A 346 -16.00 21.75 12.22
C ILE A 346 -14.58 21.96 12.73
N PHE A 347 -14.07 23.17 12.57
CA PHE A 347 -12.69 23.51 12.90
C PHE A 347 -12.64 24.55 14.02
N SER A 348 -11.57 24.50 14.81
CA SER A 348 -11.20 25.58 15.74
C SER A 348 -10.66 26.81 14.98
N PRO A 349 -10.65 28.01 15.58
CA PRO A 349 -10.09 29.21 14.95
C PRO A 349 -8.63 29.02 14.51
N ASP A 350 -7.82 28.35 15.33
CA ASP A 350 -6.41 28.09 15.01
C ASP A 350 -6.26 27.16 13.80
N GLN A 351 -7.09 26.13 13.71
CA GLN A 351 -7.12 25.22 12.57
C GLN A 351 -7.59 25.91 11.28
N ALA A 352 -8.56 26.83 11.38
CA ALA A 352 -9.01 27.63 10.25
C ALA A 352 -7.90 28.59 9.75
N CYS A 353 -7.15 29.20 10.67
CA CYS A 353 -5.96 30.01 10.33
C CYS A 353 -4.87 29.16 9.67
N ALA A 354 -4.57 27.97 10.20
CA ALA A 354 -3.61 27.05 9.60
C ALA A 354 -4.04 26.60 8.19
N MET A 355 -5.34 26.36 7.98
CA MET A 355 -5.89 26.06 6.66
C MET A 355 -5.71 27.23 5.68
N ALA A 356 -5.94 28.47 6.15
CA ALA A 356 -5.66 29.65 5.34
C ALA A 356 -4.16 29.77 4.98
N ASP A 357 -3.27 29.43 5.91
CA ASP A 357 -1.84 29.39 5.64
C ASP A 357 -1.46 28.36 4.56
N TYR A 358 -2.09 27.17 4.57
CA TYR A 358 -1.90 26.17 3.54
C TYR A 358 -2.37 26.67 2.15
N ILE A 359 -3.52 27.33 2.06
CA ILE A 359 -4.04 27.87 0.78
C ILE A 359 -3.07 28.93 0.22
N ILE A 360 -2.58 29.83 1.07
CA ILE A 360 -1.57 30.83 0.68
C ILE A 360 -0.29 30.14 0.19
N ASN A 361 0.18 29.12 0.91
CA ASN A 361 1.42 28.42 0.56
C ASN A 361 1.28 27.60 -0.73
N GLU A 362 0.12 27.01 -0.99
CA GLU A 362 -0.22 26.36 -2.27
C GLU A 362 -0.15 27.37 -3.42
N HIS A 363 -0.78 28.54 -3.25
CA HIS A 363 -0.78 29.60 -4.25
C HIS A 363 0.63 30.11 -4.57
N ILE A 364 1.46 30.33 -3.55
CA ILE A 364 2.85 30.77 -3.73
C ILE A 364 3.67 29.69 -4.45
N SER A 365 3.52 28.42 -4.04
CA SER A 365 4.25 27.29 -4.66
C SER A 365 3.89 27.13 -6.14
N ALA A 366 2.61 27.30 -6.49
CA ALA A 366 2.15 27.30 -7.87
C ALA A 366 2.71 28.47 -8.69
N SER A 367 2.93 29.63 -8.07
CA SER A 367 3.50 30.81 -8.74
C SER A 367 4.99 30.66 -9.01
N THR A 368 5.71 29.87 -8.20
CA THR A 368 7.16 29.64 -8.35
C THR A 368 7.53 28.51 -9.30
N ALA A 369 6.63 27.54 -9.54
CA ALA A 369 6.89 26.38 -10.40
C ALA A 369 6.80 26.70 -11.90
N SER A 370 6.17 27.81 -12.26
CA SER A 370 6.15 28.33 -13.63
C SER A 370 7.44 29.12 -13.90
N GLU A 371 8.52 28.42 -14.24
CA GLU A 371 9.75 29.05 -14.73
C GLU A 371 9.43 29.95 -15.94
N GLY A 372 9.51 31.27 -15.74
CA GLY A 372 9.67 32.24 -16.82
C GLY A 372 8.41 32.90 -17.40
N GLN A 373 7.19 32.50 -17.02
CA GLN A 373 5.98 33.26 -17.36
C GLN A 373 5.03 33.36 -16.16
N PRO A 374 4.59 34.57 -15.75
CA PRO A 374 3.53 34.68 -14.76
C PRO A 374 2.28 33.99 -15.33
N ALA A 375 1.81 32.94 -14.64
CA ALA A 375 0.53 32.33 -14.98
C ALA A 375 -0.54 33.43 -15.07
N PRO A 376 -1.51 33.33 -16.01
CA PRO A 376 -2.58 34.31 -16.12
C PRO A 376 -3.21 34.54 -14.74
N GLN A 377 -3.40 35.79 -14.32
CA GLN A 377 -3.99 36.11 -13.02
C GLN A 377 -5.30 35.33 -12.79
N GLU A 378 -6.05 35.04 -13.85
CA GLU A 378 -7.26 34.21 -13.83
C GLU A 378 -7.02 32.77 -13.34
N GLU A 379 -5.96 32.07 -13.79
CA GLU A 379 -5.68 30.69 -13.33
C GLU A 379 -5.29 30.63 -11.85
N SER A 380 -4.56 31.66 -11.38
CA SER A 380 -4.16 31.79 -9.98
C SER A 380 -5.37 32.04 -9.06
N ARG A 381 -6.34 32.84 -9.53
CA ARG A 381 -7.61 33.10 -8.85
C ARG A 381 -8.50 31.87 -8.80
N VAL A 382 -8.58 31.13 -9.91
CA VAL A 382 -9.37 29.89 -9.98
C VAL A 382 -8.88 28.89 -8.94
N LYS A 383 -7.56 28.75 -8.72
CA LYS A 383 -7.01 27.84 -7.68
C LYS A 383 -7.37 28.25 -6.26
N ILE A 384 -7.37 29.54 -5.92
CA ILE A 384 -7.83 29.99 -4.60
C ILE A 384 -9.34 29.76 -4.47
N SER A 385 -10.10 30.05 -5.53
CA SER A 385 -11.55 29.87 -5.57
C SER A 385 -11.97 28.41 -5.39
N THR A 386 -11.23 27.43 -5.93
CA THR A 386 -11.55 26.00 -5.76
C THR A 386 -11.38 25.51 -4.32
N ARG A 387 -10.50 26.13 -3.54
CA ARG A 387 -10.26 25.77 -2.13
C ARG A 387 -11.16 26.52 -1.15
N LEU A 388 -11.76 27.62 -1.58
CA LEU A 388 -12.62 28.46 -0.75
C LEU A 388 -13.83 27.72 -0.12
N PRO A 389 -14.45 26.72 -0.77
CA PRO A 389 -15.49 25.91 -0.15
C PRO A 389 -15.06 25.23 1.16
N LEU A 390 -13.77 24.88 1.34
CA LEU A 390 -13.24 24.34 2.60
C LEU A 390 -13.38 25.34 3.74
N LEU A 391 -13.10 26.62 3.45
CA LEU A 391 -13.26 27.71 4.39
C LEU A 391 -14.73 28.08 4.57
N GLU A 392 -15.56 28.03 3.54
CA GLU A 392 -16.99 28.29 3.71
C GLU A 392 -17.67 27.28 4.65
N GLN A 393 -17.25 26.02 4.60
CA GLN A 393 -17.74 25.01 5.55
C GLN A 393 -17.34 25.31 6.99
N SER A 394 -16.15 25.86 7.21
CA SER A 394 -15.65 26.22 8.54
C SER A 394 -16.20 27.57 9.03
N CYS A 395 -16.33 28.56 8.14
CA CYS A 395 -16.71 29.96 8.38
C CYS A 395 -18.21 30.18 8.68
N ALA A 396 -18.90 29.16 9.17
CA ALA A 396 -20.28 29.27 9.65
C ALA A 396 -20.45 30.33 10.75
N ASP A 397 -19.43 30.42 11.61
CA ASP A 397 -19.45 31.23 12.81
C ASP A 397 -18.71 32.55 12.55
N LYS A 398 -19.32 33.66 12.99
CA LYS A 398 -18.74 35.00 12.87
C LYS A 398 -17.38 35.08 13.57
N THR A 399 -17.18 34.29 14.63
CA THR A 399 -15.93 34.20 15.39
C THR A 399 -14.79 33.63 14.54
N LEU A 400 -15.05 32.56 13.78
CA LEU A 400 -14.08 31.92 12.90
C LEU A 400 -13.73 32.81 11.71
N ILE A 401 -14.74 33.43 11.09
CA ILE A 401 -14.52 34.43 10.03
C ILE A 401 -13.61 35.55 10.56
N SER A 402 -13.92 36.09 11.74
CA SER A 402 -13.11 37.16 12.32
C SER A 402 -11.67 36.73 12.58
N ALA A 403 -11.44 35.52 13.09
CA ALA A 403 -10.10 35.00 13.35
C ALA A 403 -9.27 34.86 12.07
N VAL A 404 -9.83 34.24 11.03
CA VAL A 404 -9.16 34.06 9.73
C VAL A 404 -8.85 35.41 9.09
N VAL A 405 -9.80 36.33 9.12
CA VAL A 405 -9.64 37.67 8.53
C VAL A 405 -8.60 38.49 9.28
N SER A 406 -8.59 38.46 10.62
CA SER A 406 -7.54 39.11 11.42
C SER A 406 -6.16 38.51 11.16
N HIS A 407 -6.07 37.18 10.98
CA HIS A 407 -4.82 36.50 10.62
C HIS A 407 -4.31 36.94 9.24
N LEU A 408 -5.18 36.96 8.23
CA LEU A 408 -4.84 37.43 6.88
C LEU A 408 -4.40 38.90 6.88
N ALA A 409 -5.06 39.76 7.66
CA ALA A 409 -4.66 41.15 7.83
C ALA A 409 -3.24 41.27 8.43
N ALA A 410 -2.93 40.45 9.45
CA ALA A 410 -1.61 40.40 10.05
C ALA A 410 -0.53 39.93 9.05
N ILE A 411 -0.84 38.94 8.20
CA ILE A 411 0.07 38.47 7.14
C ILE A 411 0.32 39.58 6.11
N VAL A 412 -0.71 40.31 5.70
CA VAL A 412 -0.59 41.44 4.75
C VAL A 412 0.34 42.52 5.30
N GLN A 413 0.27 42.82 6.60
CA GLN A 413 1.12 43.82 7.22
C GLN A 413 2.56 43.32 7.42
N ASN A 414 2.73 42.12 7.98
CA ASN A 414 4.00 41.64 8.51
C ASN A 414 4.84 40.82 7.50
N GLU A 415 4.23 40.15 6.52
CA GLU A 415 4.94 39.21 5.64
C GLU A 415 4.90 39.64 4.15
N PRO A 416 5.91 40.36 3.63
CA PRO A 416 5.88 40.91 2.28
C PRO A 416 5.82 39.84 1.18
N GLY A 417 6.40 38.66 1.40
CA GLY A 417 6.37 37.56 0.42
C GLY A 417 5.01 36.88 0.26
N ARG A 418 4.16 36.92 1.29
CA ARG A 418 2.81 36.31 1.27
C ARG A 418 1.69 37.34 1.08
N ARG A 419 2.02 38.63 1.18
CA ARG A 419 1.10 39.76 1.08
C ARG A 419 0.18 39.70 -0.14
N ALA A 420 0.72 39.45 -1.33
CA ALA A 420 -0.07 39.42 -2.56
C ALA A 420 -1.12 38.29 -2.55
N ALA A 421 -0.71 37.09 -2.14
CA ALA A 421 -1.58 35.93 -2.02
C ALA A 421 -2.64 36.13 -0.91
N ALA A 422 -2.27 36.71 0.22
CA ALA A 422 -3.19 37.04 1.30
C ALA A 422 -4.23 38.10 0.88
N LYS A 423 -3.83 39.13 0.13
CA LYS A 423 -4.75 40.12 -0.45
C LYS A 423 -5.73 39.49 -1.44
N GLU A 424 -5.25 38.63 -2.35
CA GLU A 424 -6.13 37.92 -3.30
C GLU A 424 -7.11 37.00 -2.56
N MET A 425 -6.64 36.26 -1.56
CA MET A 425 -7.51 35.41 -0.74
C MET A 425 -8.57 36.22 0.04
N LEU A 426 -8.20 37.37 0.64
CA LEU A 426 -9.15 38.29 1.26
C LEU A 426 -10.20 38.79 0.26
N THR A 427 -9.79 39.06 -0.98
CA THR A 427 -10.69 39.49 -2.06
C THR A 427 -11.70 38.40 -2.41
N GLN A 428 -11.23 37.17 -2.61
CA GLN A 428 -12.10 36.03 -2.91
C GLN A 428 -13.06 35.74 -1.74
N LEU A 429 -12.57 35.84 -0.50
CA LEU A 429 -13.40 35.66 0.67
C LEU A 429 -14.46 36.76 0.81
N TYR A 430 -14.14 38.02 0.48
CA TYR A 430 -15.11 39.11 0.39
C TYR A 430 -16.18 38.86 -0.69
N LEU A 431 -15.80 38.34 -1.85
CA LEU A 431 -16.75 38.00 -2.92
C LEU A 431 -17.74 36.90 -2.52
N CYS A 432 -17.31 35.95 -1.70
CA CYS A 432 -18.19 34.90 -1.16
C CYS A 432 -18.99 35.37 0.06
N ILE A 433 -18.38 36.14 0.96
CA ILE A 433 -18.96 36.60 2.22
C ILE A 433 -18.73 38.11 2.36
N PRO A 434 -19.60 38.95 1.77
CA PRO A 434 -19.44 40.41 1.77
C PRO A 434 -19.41 41.03 3.17
N SER A 435 -20.01 40.36 4.16
CA SER A 435 -20.08 40.84 5.55
C SER A 435 -18.71 40.98 6.23
N ILE A 436 -17.64 40.47 5.63
CA ILE A 436 -16.27 40.52 6.16
C ILE A 436 -15.76 41.96 6.31
N VAL A 437 -16.21 42.89 5.48
CA VAL A 437 -15.81 44.30 5.55
C VAL A 437 -16.16 44.92 6.92
N PHE A 438 -17.24 44.45 7.55
CA PHE A 438 -17.65 44.94 8.86
C PHE A 438 -16.84 44.35 10.03
N THR A 439 -15.90 43.45 9.76
CA THR A 439 -15.07 42.82 10.79
C THR A 439 -13.99 43.78 11.30
N SER A 440 -13.46 44.66 10.44
CA SER A 440 -12.42 45.63 10.78
C SER A 440 -12.27 46.70 9.70
N ASP A 441 -12.17 47.97 10.10
CA ASP A 441 -11.93 49.10 9.20
C ASP A 441 -10.62 48.97 8.40
N ALA A 442 -9.62 48.28 8.97
CA ALA A 442 -8.35 48.01 8.29
C ALA A 442 -8.53 47.15 7.02
N ILE A 443 -9.53 46.26 7.00
CA ILE A 443 -9.82 45.41 5.84
C ILE A 443 -10.42 46.26 4.72
N ALA A 444 -11.32 47.18 5.07
CA ALA A 444 -11.91 48.10 4.10
C ALA A 444 -10.82 48.92 3.40
N GLU A 445 -9.84 49.44 4.15
CA GLU A 445 -8.70 50.15 3.54
C GLU A 445 -7.81 49.23 2.70
N MET A 446 -7.52 48.00 3.15
CA MET A 446 -6.70 47.07 2.38
C MET A 446 -7.37 46.59 1.07
N LEU A 447 -8.70 46.52 1.03
CA LEU A 447 -9.47 46.16 -0.16
C LEU A 447 -9.60 47.31 -1.17
N LYS A 448 -9.49 48.58 -0.73
CA LYS A 448 -9.53 49.74 -1.64
C LYS A 448 -8.38 49.77 -2.63
N ASP A 449 -7.24 49.18 -2.28
CA ASP A 449 -6.06 49.09 -3.13
C ASP A 449 -6.19 48.05 -4.26
N ILE A 450 -7.27 47.27 -4.30
CA ILE A 450 -7.48 46.25 -5.33
C ILE A 450 -7.93 46.96 -6.60
N GLY A 451 -7.08 46.92 -7.63
CA GLY A 451 -7.38 47.49 -8.94
C GLY A 451 -8.67 46.89 -9.54
N PRO A 452 -9.49 47.70 -10.25
CA PRO A 452 -10.70 47.22 -10.89
C PRO A 452 -10.38 46.09 -11.88
N GLN A 453 -11.20 45.04 -11.89
CA GLN A 453 -11.06 43.98 -12.88
C GLN A 453 -11.33 44.56 -14.27
N THR A 454 -10.36 44.42 -15.18
CA THR A 454 -10.45 44.91 -16.56
C THR A 454 -11.11 43.89 -17.50
N SER A 455 -11.37 42.67 -17.01
CA SER A 455 -12.05 41.58 -17.72
C SER A 455 -13.00 40.82 -16.78
N GLY A 456 -14.15 40.38 -17.30
CA GLY A 456 -15.14 39.58 -16.58
C GLY A 456 -16.50 40.26 -16.42
N GLN A 457 -17.56 39.46 -16.29
CA GLN A 457 -18.89 39.95 -15.88
C GLN A 457 -18.96 39.91 -14.35
N THR A 458 -19.23 41.04 -13.71
CA THR A 458 -19.44 41.06 -12.26
C THR A 458 -20.82 40.50 -11.92
N LYS A 459 -21.04 40.04 -10.68
CA LYS A 459 -22.40 39.69 -10.22
C LYS A 459 -23.34 40.90 -10.27
N VAL A 460 -22.82 42.11 -10.18
CA VAL A 460 -23.58 43.34 -10.39
C VAL A 460 -23.98 43.47 -11.87
N ASP A 461 -23.11 43.13 -12.81
CA ASP A 461 -23.46 43.09 -14.24
C ASP A 461 -24.49 42.00 -14.53
N THR A 462 -24.35 40.81 -13.92
CA THR A 462 -25.36 39.75 -14.05
C THR A 462 -26.70 40.16 -13.45
N LEU A 463 -26.71 40.78 -12.26
CA LEU A 463 -27.91 41.33 -11.63
C LEU A 463 -28.52 42.43 -12.51
N SER A 464 -27.71 43.37 -12.98
CA SER A 464 -28.14 44.48 -13.83
C SER A 464 -28.70 43.99 -15.16
N HIS A 465 -28.04 43.03 -15.82
CA HIS A 465 -28.54 42.39 -17.03
C HIS A 465 -29.81 41.59 -16.78
N THR A 466 -29.89 40.84 -15.69
CA THR A 466 -31.10 40.08 -15.32
C THR A 466 -32.25 41.03 -15.03
N LEU A 467 -31.98 42.16 -14.35
CA LEU A 467 -32.96 43.20 -14.06
C LEU A 467 -33.42 43.90 -15.35
N LEU A 468 -32.49 44.28 -16.24
CA LEU A 468 -32.78 44.91 -17.53
C LEU A 468 -33.55 43.96 -18.45
N LEU A 469 -33.19 42.67 -18.49
CA LEU A 469 -33.95 41.64 -19.19
C LEU A 469 -35.35 41.48 -18.60
N ALA A 470 -35.47 41.39 -17.28
CA ALA A 470 -36.76 41.30 -16.60
C ALA A 470 -37.64 42.53 -16.87
N LEU A 471 -37.05 43.73 -16.91
CA LEU A 471 -37.75 44.98 -17.28
C LEU A 471 -38.13 45.00 -18.77
N SER A 472 -37.30 44.46 -19.66
CA SER A 472 -37.58 44.41 -21.11
C SER A 472 -38.64 43.38 -21.49
N ILE A 473 -38.78 42.31 -20.71
CA ILE A 473 -39.75 41.21 -20.90
C ILE A 473 -41.06 41.50 -20.14
N ALA A 474 -41.09 42.52 -19.28
CA ALA A 474 -42.30 42.92 -18.57
C ALA A 474 -43.30 43.54 -19.54
N ASP A 475 -44.17 42.72 -20.15
CA ASP A 475 -45.38 43.20 -20.81
C ASP A 475 -46.27 43.93 -19.77
N TYR A 476 -47.03 44.93 -20.24
CA TYR A 476 -47.92 45.78 -19.45
C TYR A 476 -49.16 45.07 -18.88
N ASP A 477 -49.05 43.78 -18.55
CA ASP A 477 -50.11 43.00 -17.95
C ASP A 477 -50.15 43.19 -16.43
N LYS A 478 -51.32 43.19 -15.79
CA LYS A 478 -51.46 43.55 -14.36
C LYS A 478 -50.62 42.66 -13.41
N GLN A 479 -50.26 41.45 -13.83
CA GLN A 479 -49.41 40.54 -13.04
C GLN A 479 -47.92 40.90 -13.06
N SER A 480 -47.45 41.61 -14.10
CA SER A 480 -46.04 42.04 -14.19
C SER A 480 -45.75 43.14 -13.16
N TYR A 481 -46.70 44.03 -12.89
CA TYR A 481 -46.58 45.08 -11.87
C TYR A 481 -46.30 44.53 -10.46
N TYR A 482 -46.92 43.40 -10.09
CA TYR A 482 -46.67 42.76 -8.79
C TYR A 482 -45.26 42.16 -8.71
N LYS A 483 -44.82 41.44 -9.75
CA LYS A 483 -43.45 40.89 -9.83
C LYS A 483 -42.38 41.99 -9.88
N LEU A 484 -42.69 43.12 -10.53
CA LEU A 484 -41.82 44.28 -10.61
C LEU A 484 -41.74 45.02 -9.27
N SER A 485 -42.83 45.03 -8.49
CA SER A 485 -42.80 45.52 -7.10
C SER A 485 -41.91 44.65 -6.20
N ASP A 486 -41.96 43.33 -6.34
CA ASP A 486 -41.10 42.41 -5.59
C ASP A 486 -39.63 42.59 -5.97
N LEU A 487 -39.34 42.78 -7.26
CA LEU A 487 -38.00 43.12 -7.75
C LEU A 487 -37.55 44.48 -7.21
N HIS A 488 -38.44 45.48 -7.17
CA HIS A 488 -38.13 46.82 -6.63
C HIS A 488 -37.92 46.81 -5.11
N ILE A 489 -38.51 45.85 -4.39
CA ILE A 489 -38.24 45.61 -2.97
C ILE A 489 -36.90 44.87 -2.81
N ALA A 490 -36.59 43.92 -3.69
CA ALA A 490 -35.33 43.19 -3.68
C ALA A 490 -34.11 44.04 -4.08
N THR A 491 -34.28 45.09 -4.89
CA THR A 491 -33.21 46.06 -5.20
C THR A 491 -33.04 47.13 -4.13
N ARG A 492 -34.02 47.31 -3.24
CA ARG A 492 -33.94 48.24 -2.09
C ARG A 492 -33.35 47.62 -0.83
N LYS A 493 -33.42 46.29 -0.70
CA LYS A 493 -32.76 45.52 0.37
C LYS A 493 -31.35 45.15 -0.06
#